data_AF-A0AAV4JJ57-F1
#
_entry.id   AF-A0AAV4JJ57-F1
#
_cell.length_a   1.000
_cell.length_b   1.000
_cell.length_c   1.000
_cell.angle_alpha   90.00
_cell.angle_beta   90.00
_cell.angle_gamma   90.00
#
_symmetry.space_group_name_H-M   'P 1'
#
loop_
_entity.id
_entity.type
_entity.pdbx_description
1 polymer ?
#
loop_
_entity_poly.entity_id
_entity_poly.type
_entity_poly.pdbx_seq_one_letter_code
_entity_poly.pdbx_strand_id
1 'polypeptide(L)'
;MSALGDSFCGVELVSIRECISTSDVVIVAIHREYFRSTLQDVAHLLADKVVVDVSNRETLKVAQSNAEYLASILPGASVVKAFNSVSAFAMDDISESGTSPAVYVAGNDPEAREKVIILAQAMGFRAVNLGLLKASRWMEDDLLSVFPLWKMPIALATAIFVLAWVFVVYIYFINRDKPPYSWEQLFMKVLNKPVCMTAIAMMALTYLPGQLASVLQIYYGTKHRRFPQFMDFWLKCRKQMGLVSFFLVIIHAVLSVMMISPTYYGSWFHKATVTVPANSTLNSALVLTVSKHWMTWKGESACLLGTLAFVLMGVVAVTSIRSVGDSLNWSEWRSVQSNLGYIVLAVSAAHATVMGAQGWYKRGFPKVFFAVTFLSVLLPFLVLAMKLAFSLPPLSGYLRKIRRGWEREGARYGDLEGGGNGQQAYCNLPGSSGGARQGNGDCCGDNIELEKSGSGAAFGGNKNAQVTF
;
A
#
# COMPACT_ATOMS: atom_id res chain seq x y z
N MET A 1 -7.27 1.56 -52.62
CA MET A 1 -6.87 2.80 -51.91
C MET A 1 -8.07 3.76 -51.85
N SER A 2 -9.16 3.40 -51.16
CA SER A 2 -10.37 4.26 -51.12
C SER A 2 -11.09 4.19 -49.77
N ALA A 3 -10.34 4.14 -48.67
CA ALA A 3 -10.88 4.15 -47.31
C ALA A 3 -9.93 4.87 -46.33
N LEU A 4 -9.28 5.96 -46.76
CA LEU A 4 -8.49 6.81 -45.88
C LEU A 4 -9.28 8.10 -45.69
N GLY A 5 -9.91 8.23 -44.51
CA GLY A 5 -10.71 9.40 -44.14
C GLY A 5 -9.87 10.64 -43.86
N ASP A 6 -10.53 11.77 -43.61
CA ASP A 6 -9.98 13.12 -43.43
C ASP A 6 -8.92 13.28 -42.31
N SER A 7 -8.62 12.23 -41.55
CA SER A 7 -7.67 12.20 -40.42
C SER A 7 -6.20 12.12 -40.82
N PHE A 8 -5.85 11.93 -42.10
CA PHE A 8 -4.47 11.71 -42.58
C PHE A 8 -3.85 12.93 -43.30
N CYS A 9 -4.36 14.15 -43.08
CA CYS A 9 -3.79 15.34 -43.71
C CYS A 9 -2.31 15.51 -43.32
N GLY A 10 -1.40 15.40 -44.29
CA GLY A 10 0.05 15.52 -44.10
C GLY A 10 0.79 14.22 -43.76
N VAL A 11 0.14 13.05 -43.79
CA VAL A 11 0.79 11.75 -43.59
C VAL A 11 0.85 10.97 -44.90
N GLU A 12 2.05 10.60 -45.34
CA GLU A 12 2.27 9.81 -46.54
C GLU A 12 2.43 8.31 -46.21
N LEU A 13 1.72 7.44 -46.93
CA LEU A 13 1.84 5.99 -46.79
C LEU A 13 2.90 5.47 -47.77
N VAL A 14 4.05 5.08 -47.24
CA VAL A 14 5.21 4.62 -48.03
C VAL A 14 5.62 3.18 -47.71
N SER A 15 6.56 2.64 -48.47
CA SER A 15 7.14 1.32 -48.18
C SER A 15 7.99 1.33 -46.89
N ILE A 16 8.18 0.17 -46.26
CA ILE A 16 9.01 0.04 -45.04
C ILE A 16 10.43 0.57 -45.28
N ARG A 17 11.04 0.23 -46.43
CA ARG A 17 12.41 0.67 -46.75
C ARG A 17 12.51 2.18 -46.89
N GLU A 18 11.53 2.79 -47.54
CA GLU A 18 11.45 4.23 -47.74
C GLU A 18 11.25 4.97 -46.41
N CYS A 19 10.31 4.53 -45.57
CA CYS A 19 10.08 5.07 -44.24
C CYS A 19 11.34 5.05 -43.37
N ILE A 20 12.06 3.92 -43.36
CA ILE A 20 13.32 3.79 -42.60
C ILE A 20 14.38 4.75 -43.14
N SER A 21 14.49 4.89 -44.47
CA SER A 21 15.52 5.75 -45.08
C SER A 21 15.34 7.24 -44.78
N THR A 22 14.11 7.69 -44.58
CA THR A 22 13.77 9.11 -44.34
C THR A 22 13.60 9.48 -42.87
N SER A 23 13.70 8.51 -41.94
CA SER A 23 13.40 8.72 -40.52
C SER A 23 14.57 8.36 -39.60
N ASP A 24 14.86 9.19 -38.60
CA ASP A 24 15.87 8.92 -37.56
C ASP A 24 15.30 8.10 -36.38
N VAL A 25 13.98 8.21 -36.17
CA VAL A 25 13.22 7.49 -35.14
C VAL A 25 12.13 6.68 -35.82
N VAL A 26 12.13 5.36 -35.59
CA VAL A 26 11.15 4.43 -36.18
C VAL A 26 10.33 3.79 -35.06
N ILE A 27 9.01 3.97 -35.10
CA ILE A 27 8.08 3.35 -34.14
C ILE A 27 7.60 2.01 -34.70
N VAL A 28 7.87 0.93 -33.98
CA VAL A 28 7.50 -0.43 -34.39
C VAL A 28 6.13 -0.78 -33.81
N ALA A 29 5.08 -0.38 -34.53
CA ALA A 29 3.67 -0.61 -34.16
C ALA A 29 3.12 -1.95 -34.71
N ILE A 30 3.87 -3.05 -34.52
CA ILE A 30 3.45 -4.40 -34.92
C ILE A 30 3.57 -5.36 -33.73
N HIS A 31 2.85 -6.49 -33.78
CA HIS A 31 2.94 -7.52 -32.75
C HIS A 31 4.30 -8.24 -32.79
N ARG A 32 4.72 -8.74 -31.62
CA ARG A 32 6.01 -9.42 -31.41
C ARG A 32 6.27 -10.54 -32.43
N GLU A 33 5.24 -11.29 -32.80
CA GLU A 33 5.33 -12.41 -33.74
C GLU A 33 5.81 -12.00 -35.15
N TYR A 34 5.59 -10.75 -35.53
CA TYR A 34 6.01 -10.21 -36.83
C TYR A 34 7.36 -9.49 -36.80
N PHE A 35 8.01 -9.34 -35.64
CA PHE A 35 9.28 -8.62 -35.55
C PHE A 35 10.34 -9.23 -36.47
N ARG A 36 10.51 -10.55 -36.42
CA ARG A 36 11.52 -11.24 -37.22
C ARG A 36 11.17 -11.21 -38.71
N SER A 37 9.95 -11.60 -39.08
CA SER A 37 9.53 -11.68 -40.48
C SER A 37 9.55 -10.33 -41.19
N THR A 38 9.28 -9.24 -40.48
CA THR A 38 9.17 -7.90 -41.07
C THR A 38 10.48 -7.13 -41.03
N LEU A 39 11.28 -7.27 -39.97
CA LEU A 39 12.43 -6.39 -39.73
C LEU A 39 13.79 -7.04 -40.04
N GLN A 40 13.88 -8.36 -40.10
CA GLN A 40 15.17 -9.04 -40.31
C GLN A 40 15.83 -8.65 -41.65
N ASP A 41 15.04 -8.55 -42.72
CA ASP A 41 15.56 -8.22 -44.06
C ASP A 41 15.97 -6.75 -44.22
N VAL A 42 15.50 -5.88 -43.32
CA VAL A 42 15.79 -4.44 -43.31
C VAL A 42 16.64 -4.03 -42.10
N ALA A 43 17.15 -4.97 -41.31
CA ALA A 43 17.91 -4.71 -40.10
C ALA A 43 19.15 -3.83 -40.35
N HIS A 44 19.80 -4.00 -41.50
CA HIS A 44 20.95 -3.19 -41.92
C HIS A 44 20.59 -1.71 -42.18
N LEU A 45 19.35 -1.42 -42.58
CA LEU A 45 18.87 -0.05 -42.78
C LEU A 45 18.52 0.65 -41.46
N LEU A 46 18.32 -0.13 -40.40
CA LEU A 46 18.02 0.35 -39.05
C LEU A 46 19.28 0.56 -38.20
N ALA A 47 20.47 0.30 -38.74
CA ALA A 47 21.73 0.59 -38.06
C ALA A 47 21.82 2.09 -37.72
N ASP A 48 22.29 2.38 -36.50
CA ASP A 48 22.44 3.72 -35.92
C ASP A 48 21.14 4.54 -35.78
N LYS A 49 19.97 3.91 -36.01
CA LYS A 49 18.65 4.54 -35.81
C LYS A 49 18.07 4.23 -34.44
N VAL A 50 17.16 5.10 -34.00
CA VAL A 50 16.37 4.87 -32.79
C VAL A 50 15.12 4.07 -33.15
N VAL A 51 14.93 2.92 -32.51
CA VAL A 51 13.78 2.04 -32.75
C VAL A 51 12.94 1.95 -31.50
N VAL A 52 11.69 2.39 -31.57
CA VAL A 52 10.77 2.44 -30.43
C VAL A 52 9.86 1.21 -30.44
N ASP A 53 10.00 0.34 -29.44
CA ASP A 53 9.09 -0.78 -29.19
C ASP A 53 7.90 -0.33 -28.35
N VAL A 54 6.71 -0.35 -28.95
CA VAL A 54 5.43 -0.02 -28.31
C VAL A 54 4.57 -1.25 -28.00
N SER A 55 5.07 -2.46 -28.30
CA SER A 55 4.28 -3.68 -28.21
C SER A 55 3.93 -4.05 -26.76
N ASN A 56 2.78 -4.70 -26.57
CA ASN A 56 2.42 -5.31 -25.29
C ASN A 56 2.49 -6.83 -25.38
N ARG A 57 2.87 -7.49 -24.28
CA ARG A 57 2.80 -8.95 -24.21
C ARG A 57 1.37 -9.40 -23.96
N GLU A 58 1.05 -10.57 -24.47
CA GLU A 58 -0.21 -11.25 -24.16
C GLU A 58 -0.09 -12.16 -22.93
N THR A 59 1.13 -12.62 -22.60
CA THR A 59 1.37 -13.55 -21.49
C THR A 59 2.61 -13.19 -20.67
N LEU A 60 2.57 -13.55 -19.38
CA LEU A 60 3.65 -13.32 -18.41
C LEU A 60 4.82 -14.32 -18.52
N LYS A 61 4.74 -15.35 -19.38
CA LYS A 61 5.66 -16.49 -19.40
C LYS A 61 6.75 -16.38 -20.48
N VAL A 62 7.41 -15.23 -20.61
CA VAL A 62 8.51 -15.06 -21.57
C VAL A 62 9.77 -14.60 -20.84
N ALA A 63 10.87 -15.34 -21.04
CA ALA A 63 12.15 -15.11 -20.35
C ALA A 63 12.80 -13.75 -20.69
N GLN A 64 12.45 -13.19 -21.85
CA GLN A 64 12.97 -11.92 -22.36
C GLN A 64 11.85 -10.94 -22.76
N SER A 65 12.17 -9.65 -22.63
CA SER A 65 11.64 -8.49 -23.36
C SER A 65 10.88 -8.74 -24.65
N ASN A 66 9.79 -8.05 -24.99
CA ASN A 66 9.58 -7.72 -26.41
C ASN A 66 10.69 -6.80 -26.89
N ALA A 67 11.05 -5.78 -26.11
CA ALA A 67 12.14 -4.87 -26.47
C ALA A 67 13.51 -5.57 -26.49
N GLU A 68 13.84 -6.43 -25.52
CA GLU A 68 15.10 -7.19 -25.56
C GLU A 68 15.15 -8.16 -26.75
N TYR A 69 14.02 -8.76 -27.13
CA TYR A 69 13.94 -9.59 -28.32
C TYR A 69 14.12 -8.77 -29.60
N LEU A 70 13.49 -7.59 -29.68
CA LEU A 70 13.69 -6.67 -30.79
C LEU A 70 15.15 -6.24 -30.92
N ALA A 71 15.81 -5.93 -29.80
CA ALA A 71 17.24 -5.61 -29.76
C ALA A 71 18.12 -6.77 -30.24
N SER A 72 17.72 -8.03 -29.99
CA SER A 72 18.42 -9.21 -30.53
C SER A 72 18.29 -9.37 -32.04
N ILE A 73 17.21 -8.84 -32.64
CA ILE A 73 16.99 -8.84 -34.10
C ILE A 73 17.72 -7.66 -34.76
N LEU A 74 17.84 -6.53 -34.04
CA LEU A 74 18.38 -5.27 -34.53
C LEU A 74 19.63 -4.83 -33.72
N PRO A 75 20.74 -5.57 -33.77
CA PRO A 75 21.90 -5.30 -32.91
C PRO A 75 22.61 -3.96 -33.19
N GLY A 76 22.44 -3.41 -34.40
CA GLY A 76 22.99 -2.11 -34.78
C GLY A 76 22.07 -0.93 -34.47
N ALA A 77 20.85 -1.15 -33.96
CA ALA A 77 19.89 -0.10 -33.67
C ALA A 77 19.80 0.19 -32.17
N SER A 78 19.50 1.44 -31.82
CA SER A 78 19.22 1.83 -30.43
C SER A 78 17.75 1.58 -30.10
N VAL A 79 17.46 0.40 -29.54
CA VAL A 79 16.10 0.02 -29.13
C VAL A 79 15.68 0.70 -27.82
N VAL A 80 14.51 1.35 -27.84
CA VAL A 80 13.88 2.01 -26.71
C VAL A 80 12.46 1.47 -26.50
N LYS A 81 12.10 1.10 -25.28
CA LYS A 81 10.73 0.77 -24.90
C LYS A 81 9.99 2.05 -24.50
N ALA A 82 8.84 2.32 -25.12
CA ALA A 82 7.98 3.45 -24.74
C ALA A 82 6.52 3.22 -25.17
N PHE A 83 5.61 4.09 -24.74
CA PHE A 83 4.17 4.17 -25.12
C PHE A 83 3.30 2.93 -24.86
N ASN A 84 3.87 1.82 -24.42
CA ASN A 84 3.16 0.57 -24.15
C ASN A 84 2.07 0.73 -23.06
N SER A 85 2.20 1.74 -22.19
CA SER A 85 1.26 2.05 -21.10
C SER A 85 0.08 2.95 -21.49
N VAL A 86 -0.02 3.39 -22.75
CA VAL A 86 -1.10 4.27 -23.23
C VAL A 86 -1.91 3.51 -24.28
N SER A 87 -3.24 3.48 -24.14
CA SER A 87 -4.12 2.88 -25.13
C SER A 87 -4.27 3.79 -26.36
N ALA A 88 -4.51 3.21 -27.54
CA ALA A 88 -4.74 3.99 -28.76
C ALA A 88 -5.88 5.01 -28.58
N PHE A 89 -6.98 4.61 -27.94
CA PHE A 89 -8.10 5.51 -27.61
C PHE A 89 -7.66 6.71 -26.75
N ALA A 90 -6.79 6.49 -25.76
CA ALA A 90 -6.31 7.58 -24.92
C ALA A 90 -5.29 8.49 -25.63
N MET A 91 -4.72 8.05 -26.76
CA MET A 91 -3.83 8.90 -27.57
C MET A 91 -4.60 9.91 -28.43
N ASP A 92 -5.82 9.56 -28.84
CA ASP A 92 -6.66 10.44 -29.67
C ASP A 92 -7.21 11.65 -28.85
N ASP A 93 -7.47 11.47 -27.55
CA ASP A 93 -8.15 12.45 -26.67
C ASP A 93 -7.20 13.25 -25.74
N ILE A 94 -5.87 13.22 -25.94
CA ILE A 94 -4.89 13.80 -24.99
C ILE A 94 -5.16 15.28 -24.71
N SER A 95 -5.60 16.04 -25.71
CA SER A 95 -5.83 17.50 -25.62
C SER A 95 -6.99 17.89 -24.70
N GLU A 96 -7.96 16.99 -24.44
CA GLU A 96 -9.18 17.31 -23.68
C GLU A 96 -9.10 16.94 -22.19
N SER A 97 -8.21 16.02 -21.82
CA SER A 97 -8.24 15.35 -20.50
C SER A 97 -7.69 16.16 -19.32
N GLY A 98 -7.06 17.33 -19.56
CA GLY A 98 -6.45 18.19 -18.54
C GLY A 98 -5.36 17.53 -17.68
N THR A 99 -5.00 16.28 -17.98
CA THR A 99 -4.07 15.45 -17.22
C THR A 99 -3.10 14.80 -18.19
N SER A 100 -1.78 15.02 -18.05
CA SER A 100 -0.79 14.35 -18.89
C SER A 100 -0.54 12.92 -18.40
N PRO A 101 -0.98 11.87 -19.13
CA PRO A 101 -0.70 10.49 -18.73
C PRO A 101 0.81 10.23 -18.74
N ALA A 102 1.24 9.29 -17.89
CA ALA A 102 2.64 8.93 -17.78
C ALA A 102 3.03 7.96 -18.90
N VAL A 103 4.12 8.27 -19.60
CA VAL A 103 4.80 7.33 -20.52
C VAL A 103 6.13 6.95 -19.90
N TYR A 104 6.33 5.66 -19.67
CA TYR A 104 7.60 5.14 -19.20
C TYR A 104 8.56 4.90 -20.37
N VAL A 105 9.83 5.25 -20.21
CA VAL A 105 10.85 5.13 -21.27
C VAL A 105 12.07 4.39 -20.73
N ALA A 106 12.51 3.34 -21.44
CA ALA A 106 13.69 2.54 -21.06
C ALA A 106 14.53 2.17 -22.30
N GLY A 107 15.85 2.30 -22.20
CA GLY A 107 16.78 2.04 -23.31
C GLY A 107 18.24 2.02 -22.82
N ASN A 108 19.10 1.27 -23.51
CA ASN A 108 20.52 1.17 -23.14
C ASN A 108 21.34 2.38 -23.60
N ASP A 109 20.97 2.97 -24.74
CA ASP A 109 21.55 4.20 -25.25
C ASP A 109 20.88 5.43 -24.59
N PRO A 110 21.63 6.25 -23.84
CA PRO A 110 21.08 7.43 -23.19
C PRO A 110 20.59 8.50 -24.18
N GLU A 111 21.23 8.66 -25.35
CA GLU A 111 20.85 9.67 -26.33
C GLU A 111 19.55 9.29 -27.03
N ALA A 112 19.43 8.03 -27.47
CA ALA A 112 18.19 7.50 -28.02
C ALA A 112 17.02 7.62 -27.03
N ARG A 113 17.28 7.32 -25.75
CA ARG A 113 16.26 7.44 -24.70
C ARG A 113 15.81 8.89 -24.50
N GLU A 114 16.74 9.84 -24.52
CA GLU A 114 16.42 11.27 -24.39
C GLU A 114 15.59 11.77 -25.58
N LYS A 115 15.94 11.38 -26.82
CA LYS A 115 15.13 11.69 -28.01
C LYS A 115 13.68 11.21 -27.86
N VAL A 116 13.46 10.00 -27.34
CA VAL A 116 12.11 9.45 -27.12
C VAL A 116 11.37 10.15 -25.97
N ILE A 117 12.09 10.59 -24.93
CA ILE A 117 11.52 11.40 -23.84
C ILE A 117 11.01 12.74 -24.37
N ILE A 118 11.82 13.45 -25.17
CA ILE A 118 11.45 14.72 -25.80
C ILE A 118 10.24 14.52 -26.73
N LEU A 119 10.24 13.45 -27.53
CA LEU A 119 9.11 13.11 -28.39
C LEU A 119 7.81 12.91 -27.58
N ALA A 120 7.86 12.13 -26.49
CA ALA A 120 6.69 11.90 -25.64
C ALA A 120 6.19 13.20 -24.99
N GLN A 121 7.08 14.08 -24.56
CA GLN A 121 6.71 15.39 -24.01
C GLN A 121 6.08 16.31 -25.06
N ALA A 122 6.61 16.32 -26.28
CA ALA A 122 6.04 17.08 -27.39
C ALA A 122 4.62 16.61 -27.76
N MET A 123 4.32 15.32 -27.55
CA MET A 123 2.98 14.75 -27.69
C MET A 123 2.04 15.05 -26.50
N GLY A 124 2.50 15.79 -25.48
CA GLY A 124 1.70 16.14 -24.29
C GLY A 124 1.74 15.14 -23.14
N PHE A 125 2.58 14.10 -23.21
CA PHE A 125 2.74 13.12 -22.14
C PHE A 125 3.75 13.55 -21.08
N ARG A 126 3.59 13.02 -19.87
CA ARG A 126 4.62 13.09 -18.84
C ARG A 126 5.56 11.89 -18.97
N ALA A 127 6.70 12.10 -19.62
CA ALA A 127 7.72 11.06 -19.77
C ALA A 127 8.43 10.73 -18.44
N VAL A 128 8.64 9.45 -18.15
CA VAL A 128 9.34 8.94 -16.96
C VAL A 128 10.48 8.01 -17.41
N ASN A 129 11.72 8.42 -17.17
CA ASN A 129 12.90 7.64 -17.50
C ASN A 129 13.12 6.50 -16.48
N LEU A 130 13.11 5.25 -16.94
CA LEU A 130 13.34 4.05 -16.14
C LEU A 130 14.76 3.47 -16.31
N GLY A 131 15.63 4.14 -17.06
CA GLY A 131 17.02 3.73 -17.26
C GLY A 131 17.17 2.69 -18.36
N LEU A 132 17.84 1.59 -18.04
CA LEU A 132 18.29 0.57 -19.00
C LEU A 132 17.15 -0.22 -19.61
N LEU A 133 17.38 -0.82 -20.80
CA LEU A 133 16.38 -1.61 -21.53
C LEU A 133 15.83 -2.78 -20.70
N LYS A 134 16.61 -3.30 -19.74
CA LYS A 134 16.18 -4.34 -18.80
C LYS A 134 14.90 -3.98 -18.01
N ALA A 135 14.63 -2.69 -17.80
CA ALA A 135 13.39 -2.22 -17.16
C ALA A 135 12.12 -2.52 -17.98
N SER A 136 12.25 -2.76 -19.29
CA SER A 136 11.11 -3.10 -20.16
C SER A 136 10.41 -4.41 -19.77
N ARG A 137 11.11 -5.35 -19.11
CA ARG A 137 10.47 -6.54 -18.52
C ARG A 137 9.39 -6.14 -17.52
N TRP A 138 9.71 -5.25 -16.59
CA TRP A 138 8.75 -4.74 -15.62
C TRP A 138 7.64 -3.95 -16.30
N MET A 139 7.96 -3.10 -17.28
CA MET A 139 6.96 -2.31 -18.01
C MET A 139 5.91 -3.18 -18.73
N GLU A 140 6.34 -4.30 -19.30
CA GLU A 140 5.45 -5.26 -19.98
C GLU A 140 4.65 -6.11 -18.98
N ASP A 141 5.28 -6.54 -17.89
CA ASP A 141 4.62 -7.34 -16.85
C ASP A 141 3.57 -6.53 -16.06
N ASP A 142 3.86 -5.26 -15.78
CA ASP A 142 3.00 -4.38 -14.96
C ASP A 142 1.61 -4.22 -15.59
N LEU A 143 1.52 -4.12 -16.92
CA LEU A 143 0.27 -3.98 -17.68
C LEU A 143 -0.65 -5.20 -17.60
N LEU A 144 -0.07 -6.40 -17.52
CA LEU A 144 -0.84 -7.64 -17.34
C LEU A 144 -1.21 -7.88 -15.87
N SER A 145 -0.58 -7.16 -14.94
CA SER A 145 -0.75 -7.38 -13.51
C SER A 145 -2.00 -6.69 -12.96
N VAL A 146 -3.10 -7.43 -12.85
CA VAL A 146 -4.33 -6.91 -12.22
C VAL A 146 -4.19 -6.93 -10.69
N PHE A 147 -4.07 -5.75 -10.08
CA PHE A 147 -4.02 -5.50 -8.64
C PHE A 147 -3.14 -6.50 -7.83
N PRO A 148 -1.85 -6.70 -8.19
CA PRO A 148 -1.02 -7.78 -7.64
C PRO A 148 -0.89 -7.73 -6.10
N LEU A 149 -0.78 -6.53 -5.52
CA LEU A 149 -0.65 -6.35 -4.07
C LEU A 149 -1.98 -6.41 -3.31
N TRP A 150 -3.13 -6.43 -4.00
CA TRP A 150 -4.45 -6.47 -3.36
C TRP A 150 -5.00 -7.89 -3.23
N LYS A 151 -4.57 -8.82 -4.10
CA LYS A 151 -5.06 -10.21 -4.11
C LYS A 151 -4.98 -10.87 -2.74
N MET A 152 -3.82 -10.80 -2.10
CA MET A 152 -3.59 -11.42 -0.80
C MET A 152 -4.34 -10.74 0.36
N PRO A 153 -4.30 -9.40 0.52
CA PRO A 153 -5.13 -8.70 1.50
C PRO A 153 -6.63 -8.98 1.36
N ILE A 154 -7.17 -9.02 0.13
CA ILE A 154 -8.58 -9.33 -0.11
C ILE A 154 -8.88 -10.77 0.26
N ALA A 155 -8.10 -11.73 -0.25
CA ALA A 155 -8.28 -13.15 0.08
C ALA A 155 -8.21 -13.42 1.59
N LEU A 156 -7.25 -12.80 2.28
CA LEU A 156 -7.09 -12.90 3.73
C LEU A 156 -8.28 -12.27 4.48
N ALA A 157 -8.73 -11.08 4.08
CA ALA A 157 -9.91 -10.45 4.68
C ALA A 157 -11.17 -11.29 4.48
N THR A 158 -11.39 -11.84 3.27
CA THR A 158 -12.50 -12.75 2.98
C THR A 158 -12.42 -14.01 3.84
N ALA A 159 -11.25 -14.63 3.98
CA ALA A 159 -11.08 -15.81 4.81
C ALA A 159 -11.40 -15.52 6.29
N ILE A 160 -10.87 -14.42 6.84
CA ILE A 160 -11.16 -13.99 8.22
C ILE A 160 -12.65 -13.68 8.39
N PHE A 161 -13.27 -13.02 7.41
CA PHE A 161 -14.69 -12.69 7.43
C PHE A 161 -15.57 -13.94 7.44
N VAL A 162 -15.30 -14.92 6.58
CA VAL A 162 -16.04 -16.19 6.54
C VAL A 162 -15.89 -16.95 7.85
N LEU A 163 -14.69 -17.03 8.41
CA LEU A 163 -14.46 -17.67 9.71
C LEU A 163 -15.21 -16.95 10.84
N ALA A 164 -15.14 -15.61 10.88
CA ALA A 164 -15.87 -14.80 11.84
C ALA A 164 -17.39 -14.97 11.66
N TRP A 165 -17.87 -15.08 10.42
CA TRP A 165 -19.27 -15.30 10.11
C TRP A 165 -19.77 -16.63 10.65
N VAL A 166 -19.10 -17.73 10.32
CA VAL A 166 -19.43 -19.08 10.81
C VAL A 166 -19.40 -19.12 12.33
N PHE A 167 -18.37 -18.52 12.94
CA PHE A 167 -18.26 -18.42 14.39
C PHE A 167 -19.44 -17.65 15.02
N VAL A 168 -19.79 -16.49 14.46
CA VAL A 168 -20.92 -15.67 14.93
C VAL A 168 -22.25 -16.40 14.77
N VAL A 169 -22.48 -17.06 13.64
CA VAL A 169 -23.70 -17.86 13.42
C VAL A 169 -23.79 -18.98 14.46
N TYR A 170 -22.70 -19.71 14.68
CA TYR A 170 -22.64 -20.78 15.67
C TYR A 170 -23.01 -20.30 17.09
N ILE A 171 -22.40 -19.22 17.58
CA ILE A 171 -22.62 -18.76 18.96
C ILE A 171 -23.97 -18.08 19.19
N TYR A 172 -24.60 -17.50 18.17
CA TYR A 172 -25.86 -16.75 18.33
C TYR A 172 -27.12 -17.51 17.89
N PHE A 173 -26.99 -18.51 17.01
CA PHE A 173 -28.12 -19.32 16.53
C PHE A 173 -28.09 -20.77 17.01
N ILE A 174 -26.92 -21.38 17.22
CA ILE A 174 -26.79 -22.82 17.53
C ILE A 174 -26.50 -23.05 19.02
N ASN A 175 -25.44 -22.44 19.55
CA ASN A 175 -24.88 -22.75 20.86
C ASN A 175 -25.42 -21.80 21.96
N ARG A 176 -26.73 -21.87 22.27
CA ARG A 176 -27.36 -21.01 23.29
C ARG A 176 -28.41 -21.70 24.17
N ASP A 177 -28.35 -21.40 25.47
CA ASP A 177 -29.34 -21.80 26.50
C ASP A 177 -30.58 -20.87 26.59
N LYS A 178 -30.64 -19.80 25.78
CA LYS A 178 -31.73 -18.78 25.74
C LYS A 178 -32.24 -18.63 24.31
N PRO A 179 -33.47 -18.14 24.06
CA PRO A 179 -34.07 -18.17 22.74
C PRO A 179 -33.16 -17.53 21.67
N PRO A 180 -33.08 -18.14 20.47
CA PRO A 180 -32.19 -17.72 19.41
C PRO A 180 -32.55 -16.31 18.94
N TYR A 181 -31.57 -15.63 18.33
CA TYR A 181 -31.87 -14.41 17.59
C TYR A 181 -32.87 -14.75 16.48
N SER A 182 -33.86 -13.87 16.24
CA SER A 182 -34.72 -14.02 15.06
C SER A 182 -33.85 -13.85 13.80
N TRP A 183 -34.16 -14.63 12.76
CA TRP A 183 -33.50 -14.55 11.45
C TRP A 183 -33.58 -13.16 10.82
N GLU A 184 -34.59 -12.35 11.21
CA GLU A 184 -34.73 -10.95 10.81
C GLU A 184 -33.54 -10.07 11.24
N GLN A 185 -32.83 -10.44 12.31
CA GLN A 185 -31.72 -9.66 12.86
C GLN A 185 -30.38 -9.93 12.14
N LEU A 186 -30.38 -10.77 11.10
CA LEU A 186 -29.17 -11.23 10.41
C LEU A 186 -28.38 -10.07 9.74
N PHE A 187 -29.06 -9.23 8.97
CA PHE A 187 -28.39 -8.27 8.07
C PHE A 187 -27.78 -7.05 8.78
N MET A 188 -28.34 -6.63 9.91
CA MET A 188 -27.81 -5.48 10.66
C MET A 188 -27.05 -5.95 11.90
N LYS A 189 -27.77 -6.58 12.84
CA LYS A 189 -27.24 -6.88 14.17
C LYS A 189 -26.19 -7.99 14.18
N VAL A 190 -26.38 -9.01 13.33
CA VAL A 190 -25.44 -10.13 13.23
C VAL A 190 -24.27 -9.75 12.32
N LEU A 191 -24.51 -9.27 11.09
CA LEU A 191 -23.46 -8.86 10.12
C LEU A 191 -22.47 -7.84 10.67
N ASN A 192 -22.92 -6.88 11.49
CA ASN A 192 -22.01 -5.87 12.04
C ASN A 192 -20.85 -6.46 12.87
N LYS A 193 -21.04 -7.67 13.45
CA LYS A 193 -20.02 -8.36 14.25
C LYS A 193 -18.85 -8.91 13.42
N PRO A 194 -19.04 -9.80 12.44
CA PRO A 194 -17.95 -10.30 11.62
C PRO A 194 -17.27 -9.18 10.81
N VAL A 195 -17.99 -8.12 10.42
CA VAL A 195 -17.39 -6.94 9.78
C VAL A 195 -16.35 -6.30 10.72
N CYS A 196 -16.71 -5.96 11.96
CA CYS A 196 -15.78 -5.31 12.88
C CYS A 196 -14.65 -6.25 13.35
N MET A 197 -14.94 -7.54 13.52
CA MET A 197 -13.92 -8.57 13.80
C MET A 197 -12.86 -8.61 12.70
N THR A 198 -13.29 -8.61 11.45
CA THR A 198 -12.38 -8.62 10.29
C THR A 198 -11.61 -7.31 10.21
N ALA A 199 -12.28 -6.17 10.42
CA ALA A 199 -11.65 -4.86 10.37
C ALA A 199 -10.49 -4.74 11.36
N ILE A 200 -10.71 -5.04 12.64
CA ILE A 200 -9.68 -4.92 13.68
C ILE A 200 -8.57 -5.99 13.53
N ALA A 201 -8.89 -7.18 13.04
CA ALA A 201 -7.90 -8.21 12.73
C ALA A 201 -6.98 -7.76 11.56
N MET A 202 -7.55 -7.26 10.46
CA MET A 202 -6.77 -6.72 9.34
C MET A 202 -5.89 -5.54 9.77
N MET A 203 -6.40 -4.69 10.66
CA MET A 203 -5.60 -3.61 11.25
C MET A 203 -4.41 -4.16 12.04
N ALA A 204 -4.63 -5.13 12.94
CA ALA A 204 -3.55 -5.73 13.72
C ALA A 204 -2.51 -6.43 12.82
N LEU A 205 -2.96 -7.14 11.79
CA LEU A 205 -2.09 -7.79 10.81
C LEU A 205 -1.31 -6.81 9.92
N THR A 206 -1.72 -5.54 9.85
CA THR A 206 -0.94 -4.47 9.19
C THR A 206 0.31 -4.12 9.99
N TYR A 207 0.25 -4.18 11.33
CA TYR A 207 1.34 -3.80 12.23
C TYR A 207 2.19 -4.99 12.72
N LEU A 208 1.61 -6.19 12.76
CA LEU A 208 2.28 -7.43 13.17
C LEU A 208 3.60 -7.73 12.42
N PRO A 209 3.70 -7.64 11.08
CA PRO A 209 4.94 -7.99 10.38
C PRO A 209 6.11 -7.07 10.75
N GLY A 210 5.85 -5.83 11.18
CA GLY A 210 6.89 -4.94 11.69
C GLY A 210 7.49 -5.41 13.03
N GLN A 211 6.67 -6.06 13.88
CA GLN A 211 7.13 -6.65 15.13
C GLN A 211 7.90 -7.95 14.88
N LEU A 212 7.39 -8.81 13.98
CA LEU A 212 8.11 -10.00 13.54
C LEU A 212 9.45 -9.66 12.88
N ALA A 213 9.53 -8.54 12.14
CA ALA A 213 10.79 -8.07 11.54
C ALA A 213 11.81 -7.71 12.62
N SER A 214 11.35 -7.14 13.72
CA SER A 214 12.19 -6.81 14.86
C SER A 214 12.70 -8.09 15.56
N VAL A 215 11.84 -9.11 15.71
CA VAL A 215 12.25 -10.44 16.22
C VAL A 215 13.34 -11.06 15.34
N LEU A 216 13.14 -11.07 14.02
CA LEU A 216 14.11 -11.65 13.09
C LEU A 216 15.42 -10.87 13.03
N GLN A 217 15.38 -9.54 13.08
CA GLN A 217 16.58 -8.70 13.16
C GLN A 217 17.40 -9.03 14.41
N ILE A 218 16.75 -9.21 15.57
CA ILE A 218 17.40 -9.61 16.82
C ILE A 218 17.98 -11.02 16.70
N TYR A 219 17.20 -11.95 16.14
CA TYR A 219 17.61 -13.34 15.96
C TYR A 219 18.83 -13.47 15.04
N TYR A 220 18.83 -12.79 13.90
CA TYR A 220 19.96 -12.75 12.97
C TYR A 220 21.15 -11.97 13.53
N GLY A 221 20.90 -10.91 14.30
CA GLY A 221 21.96 -10.03 14.81
C GLY A 221 22.55 -9.11 13.74
N THR A 222 21.88 -8.94 12.60
CA THR A 222 22.24 -8.01 11.51
C THR A 222 20.98 -7.54 10.78
N LYS A 223 21.06 -6.39 10.11
CA LYS A 223 20.02 -5.89 9.19
C LYS A 223 20.25 -6.31 7.73
N HIS A 224 21.44 -6.83 7.41
CA HIS A 224 21.87 -7.06 6.03
C HIS A 224 21.36 -8.37 5.44
N ARG A 225 20.77 -9.24 6.27
CA ARG A 225 20.11 -10.47 5.82
C ARG A 225 18.72 -10.16 5.26
N ARG A 226 18.44 -10.67 4.06
CA ARG A 226 17.13 -10.56 3.42
C ARG A 226 16.06 -11.31 4.24
N PHE A 227 14.88 -10.71 4.36
CA PHE A 227 13.73 -11.40 4.97
C PHE A 227 13.27 -12.58 4.11
N PRO A 228 12.66 -13.62 4.72
CA PRO A 228 11.96 -14.66 3.97
C PRO A 228 10.95 -14.06 2.98
N GLN A 229 10.76 -14.70 1.83
CA GLN A 229 9.93 -14.16 0.74
C GLN A 229 8.50 -13.83 1.19
N PHE A 230 7.87 -14.68 1.99
CA PHE A 230 6.51 -14.45 2.51
C PHE A 230 6.42 -13.14 3.30
N MET A 231 7.49 -12.81 4.03
CA MET A 231 7.53 -11.66 4.92
C MET A 231 7.84 -10.37 4.17
N ASP A 232 8.73 -10.41 3.18
CA ASP A 232 8.96 -9.29 2.27
C ASP A 232 7.65 -8.92 1.54
N PHE A 233 6.92 -9.92 1.04
CA PHE A 233 5.62 -9.71 0.42
C PHE A 233 4.59 -9.15 1.40
N TRP A 234 4.49 -9.69 2.63
CA TRP A 234 3.56 -9.19 3.64
C TRP A 234 3.87 -7.73 4.04
N LEU A 235 5.15 -7.37 4.20
CA LEU A 235 5.57 -6.00 4.50
C LEU A 235 5.16 -5.00 3.41
N LYS A 236 5.19 -5.42 2.13
CA LYS A 236 4.77 -4.62 0.96
C LYS A 236 3.24 -4.43 0.90
N CYS A 237 2.48 -5.41 1.36
CA CYS A 237 1.01 -5.37 1.34
C CYS A 237 0.37 -4.57 2.49
N ARG A 238 1.15 -4.02 3.42
CA ARG A 238 0.64 -3.30 4.60
C ARG A 238 -0.32 -2.17 4.26
N LYS A 239 -0.02 -1.41 3.20
CA LYS A 239 -0.90 -0.33 2.73
C LYS A 239 -2.30 -0.86 2.38
N GLN A 240 -2.35 -1.91 1.57
CA GLN A 240 -3.60 -2.53 1.12
C GLN A 240 -4.37 -3.14 2.29
N MET A 241 -3.69 -3.80 3.24
CA MET A 241 -4.33 -4.34 4.44
C MET A 241 -4.97 -3.25 5.31
N GLY A 242 -4.25 -2.13 5.51
CA GLY A 242 -4.76 -0.97 6.24
C GLY A 242 -5.98 -0.34 5.55
N LEU A 243 -5.96 -0.23 4.22
CA LEU A 243 -7.09 0.30 3.44
C LEU A 243 -8.32 -0.62 3.46
N VAL A 244 -8.13 -1.94 3.33
CA VAL A 244 -9.22 -2.92 3.49
C VAL A 244 -9.82 -2.84 4.89
N SER A 245 -8.97 -2.73 5.92
CA SER A 245 -9.42 -2.52 7.29
C SER A 245 -10.25 -1.24 7.42
N PHE A 246 -9.78 -0.11 6.89
CA PHE A 246 -10.48 1.17 6.94
C PHE A 246 -11.85 1.11 6.26
N PHE A 247 -11.92 0.48 5.08
CA PHE A 247 -13.18 0.26 4.36
C PHE A 247 -14.21 -0.51 5.22
N LEU A 248 -13.78 -1.60 5.87
CA LEU A 248 -14.63 -2.36 6.77
C LEU A 248 -15.04 -1.56 8.02
N VAL A 249 -14.17 -0.68 8.52
CA VAL A 249 -14.52 0.23 9.63
C VAL A 249 -15.58 1.25 9.19
N ILE A 250 -15.53 1.79 7.97
CA ILE A 250 -16.60 2.68 7.46
C ILE A 250 -17.95 1.95 7.48
N ILE A 251 -18.00 0.72 6.95
CA ILE A 251 -19.22 -0.10 6.97
C ILE A 251 -19.68 -0.34 8.41
N HIS A 252 -18.77 -0.73 9.30
CA HIS A 252 -19.06 -0.94 10.72
C HIS A 252 -19.63 0.33 11.39
N ALA A 253 -19.05 1.50 11.11
CA ALA A 253 -19.49 2.77 11.67
C ALA A 253 -20.91 3.11 11.21
N VAL A 254 -21.17 3.01 9.90
CA VAL A 254 -22.51 3.27 9.33
C VAL A 254 -23.55 2.32 9.92
N LEU A 255 -23.28 1.00 9.93
CA LEU A 255 -24.18 0.01 10.52
C LEU A 255 -24.42 0.27 12.01
N SER A 256 -23.39 0.70 12.75
CA SER A 256 -23.50 0.97 14.18
C SER A 256 -24.33 2.22 14.49
N VAL A 257 -24.17 3.28 13.70
CA VAL A 257 -24.99 4.50 13.80
C VAL A 257 -26.46 4.18 13.51
N MET A 258 -26.75 3.41 12.47
CA MET A 258 -28.13 3.01 12.14
C MET A 258 -28.80 2.16 13.23
N MET A 259 -28.00 1.47 14.06
CA MET A 259 -28.52 0.61 15.13
C MET A 259 -28.52 1.27 16.52
N ILE A 260 -28.01 2.49 16.68
CA ILE A 260 -27.85 3.10 18.01
C ILE A 260 -29.21 3.44 18.63
N SER A 261 -29.74 2.50 19.40
CA SER A 261 -31.06 2.63 20.01
C SER A 261 -31.18 1.72 21.23
N PRO A 262 -32.08 2.05 22.17
CA PRO A 262 -32.32 1.21 23.34
C PRO A 262 -32.82 -0.21 23.03
N THR A 263 -33.41 -0.43 21.85
CA THR A 263 -33.92 -1.74 21.41
C THR A 263 -32.78 -2.67 20.98
N TYR A 264 -31.82 -2.17 20.21
CA TYR A 264 -30.64 -2.95 19.77
C TYR A 264 -29.57 -3.05 20.87
N TYR A 265 -29.37 -1.98 21.64
CA TYR A 265 -28.30 -1.86 22.65
C TYR A 265 -28.83 -1.59 24.06
N GLY A 266 -29.80 -2.37 24.56
CA GLY A 266 -30.40 -2.13 25.88
C GLY A 266 -29.45 -2.09 27.08
N SER A 267 -28.24 -2.67 26.98
CA SER A 267 -27.21 -2.55 28.04
C SER A 267 -26.48 -1.21 28.07
N TRP A 268 -26.65 -0.41 27.02
CA TRP A 268 -25.98 0.88 26.88
C TRP A 268 -26.84 2.04 27.37
N PHE A 269 -28.12 1.82 27.66
CA PHE A 269 -29.05 2.85 28.10
C PHE A 269 -29.54 2.57 29.52
N HIS A 270 -29.79 3.64 30.28
CA HIS A 270 -30.37 3.51 31.62
C HIS A 270 -31.80 2.97 31.52
N LYS A 271 -32.20 2.10 32.44
CA LYS A 271 -33.58 1.61 32.55
C LYS A 271 -34.33 2.44 33.59
N ALA A 272 -35.56 2.83 33.29
CA ALA A 272 -36.53 3.39 34.23
C ALA A 272 -37.64 2.37 34.46
N THR A 273 -38.15 2.28 35.68
CA THR A 273 -39.31 1.46 36.01
C THR A 273 -40.48 2.39 36.30
N VAL A 274 -41.55 2.25 35.52
CA VAL A 274 -42.84 2.89 35.77
C VAL A 274 -43.73 1.86 36.44
N THR A 275 -44.02 2.05 37.72
CA THR A 275 -44.94 1.21 38.49
C THR A 275 -46.34 1.77 38.36
N VAL A 276 -47.22 1.05 37.66
CA VAL A 276 -48.65 1.36 37.63
C VAL A 276 -49.31 0.68 38.84
N PRO A 277 -49.88 1.43 39.79
CA PRO A 277 -50.50 0.87 40.99
C PRO A 277 -51.73 0.01 40.64
N ALA A 278 -52.05 -0.95 41.52
CA ALA A 278 -53.22 -1.81 41.37
C ALA A 278 -54.53 -0.98 41.43
N ASN A 279 -55.52 -1.33 40.58
CA ASN A 279 -56.85 -0.71 40.51
C ASN A 279 -57.90 -1.83 40.33
N SER A 280 -59.19 -1.51 40.28
CA SER A 280 -60.33 -2.44 40.14
C SER A 280 -60.26 -3.42 38.95
N THR A 281 -59.35 -3.22 38.00
CA THR A 281 -59.10 -4.10 36.85
C THR A 281 -57.75 -4.85 36.90
N LEU A 282 -56.86 -4.54 37.85
CA LEU A 282 -55.50 -5.10 37.96
C LEU A 282 -55.24 -5.62 39.38
N ASN A 283 -55.11 -6.94 39.52
CA ASN A 283 -54.90 -7.62 40.81
C ASN A 283 -53.51 -7.38 41.44
N SER A 284 -52.55 -6.83 40.69
CA SER A 284 -51.19 -6.52 41.18
C SER A 284 -50.59 -5.33 40.44
N ALA A 285 -49.70 -4.59 41.09
CA ALA A 285 -49.00 -3.46 40.48
C ALA A 285 -48.18 -3.91 39.25
N LEU A 286 -48.42 -3.27 38.10
CA LEU A 286 -47.72 -3.56 36.85
C LEU A 286 -46.43 -2.73 36.78
N VAL A 287 -45.27 -3.40 36.76
CA VAL A 287 -43.97 -2.73 36.63
C VAL A 287 -43.53 -2.72 35.17
N LEU A 288 -43.69 -1.58 34.50
CA LEU A 288 -43.22 -1.38 33.13
C LEU A 288 -41.77 -0.89 33.16
N THR A 289 -40.85 -1.63 32.54
CA THR A 289 -39.46 -1.16 32.39
C THR A 289 -39.33 -0.38 31.07
N VAL A 290 -39.20 0.94 31.16
CA VAL A 290 -38.99 1.86 30.04
C VAL A 290 -37.51 2.22 29.95
N SER A 291 -36.88 2.06 28.80
CA SER A 291 -35.50 2.52 28.61
C SER A 291 -35.45 4.05 28.57
N LYS A 292 -34.62 4.68 29.41
CA LYS A 292 -34.31 6.11 29.31
C LYS A 292 -33.47 6.38 28.06
N HIS A 293 -33.58 7.59 27.52
CA HIS A 293 -32.78 8.03 26.36
C HIS A 293 -31.28 8.22 26.68
N TRP A 294 -30.92 8.37 27.96
CA TRP A 294 -29.55 8.60 28.38
C TRP A 294 -28.73 7.31 28.37
N MET A 295 -27.53 7.38 27.77
CA MET A 295 -26.60 6.26 27.78
C MET A 295 -25.92 6.12 29.15
N THR A 296 -25.62 4.89 29.49
CA THR A 296 -24.74 4.55 30.62
C THR A 296 -23.29 4.91 30.28
N TRP A 297 -22.43 5.00 31.29
CA TRP A 297 -20.99 5.24 31.10
C TRP A 297 -20.35 4.29 30.06
N LYS A 298 -20.83 3.04 30.02
CA LYS A 298 -20.37 2.01 29.08
C LYS A 298 -20.70 2.39 27.63
N GLY A 299 -21.92 2.87 27.39
CA GLY A 299 -22.38 3.32 26.08
C GLY A 299 -21.64 4.57 25.63
N GLU A 300 -21.60 5.59 26.49
CA GLU A 300 -20.88 6.86 26.25
C GLU A 300 -19.40 6.63 25.91
N SER A 301 -18.71 5.84 26.74
CA SER A 301 -17.28 5.55 26.55
C SER A 301 -17.02 4.72 25.30
N ALA A 302 -17.88 3.74 24.99
CA ALA A 302 -17.75 2.94 23.77
C ALA A 302 -17.94 3.81 22.51
N CYS A 303 -18.96 4.68 22.49
CA CYS A 303 -19.19 5.61 21.39
C CYS A 303 -18.03 6.58 21.21
N LEU A 304 -17.55 7.21 22.29
CA LEU A 304 -16.43 8.14 22.23
C LEU A 304 -15.16 7.49 21.68
N LEU A 305 -14.77 6.33 22.22
CA LEU A 305 -13.57 5.61 21.75
C LEU A 305 -13.72 5.12 20.30
N GLY A 306 -14.92 4.69 19.91
CA GLY A 306 -15.21 4.26 18.54
C GLY A 306 -15.09 5.42 17.54
N THR A 307 -15.70 6.57 17.86
CA THR A 307 -15.62 7.78 17.04
C THR A 307 -14.18 8.30 16.96
N LEU A 308 -13.46 8.33 18.08
CA LEU A 308 -12.07 8.75 18.10
C LEU A 308 -11.20 7.82 17.23
N ALA A 309 -11.33 6.51 17.38
CA ALA A 309 -10.62 5.55 16.53
C ALA A 309 -10.93 5.77 15.04
N PHE A 310 -12.20 5.97 14.68
CA PHE A 310 -12.61 6.21 13.30
C PHE A 310 -11.99 7.48 12.70
N VAL A 311 -12.04 8.60 13.44
CA VAL A 311 -11.46 9.88 12.99
C VAL A 311 -9.94 9.76 12.81
N LEU A 312 -9.23 9.18 13.78
CA LEU A 312 -7.78 9.00 13.68
C LEU A 312 -7.41 8.05 12.54
N MET A 313 -8.20 6.99 12.32
CA MET A 313 -7.99 6.09 11.18
C MET A 313 -8.20 6.80 9.84
N GLY A 314 -9.16 7.73 9.77
CA GLY A 314 -9.36 8.61 8.63
C GLY A 314 -8.11 9.41 8.27
N VAL A 315 -7.39 9.96 9.25
CA VAL A 315 -6.12 10.66 9.02
C VAL A 315 -5.05 9.74 8.43
N VAL A 316 -4.94 8.51 8.95
CA VAL A 316 -4.01 7.49 8.42
C VAL A 316 -4.41 7.06 7.00
N ALA A 317 -5.70 6.98 6.70
CA ALA A 317 -6.20 6.63 5.37
C ALA A 317 -5.94 7.75 4.34
N VAL A 318 -6.17 9.01 4.68
CA VAL A 318 -5.94 10.16 3.79
C VAL A 318 -4.47 10.26 3.38
N THR A 319 -3.54 10.04 4.30
CA THR A 319 -2.10 10.02 3.98
C THR A 319 -1.66 8.83 3.12
N SER A 320 -2.57 7.89 2.80
CA SER A 320 -2.33 6.81 1.84
C SER A 320 -2.64 7.21 0.39
N ILE A 321 -3.31 8.35 0.18
CA ILE A 321 -3.52 8.97 -1.14
C ILE A 321 -2.17 9.48 -1.64
N ARG A 322 -1.84 9.20 -2.90
CA ARG A 322 -0.50 9.48 -3.46
C ARG A 322 -0.13 10.96 -3.38
N SER A 323 -1.04 11.86 -3.76
CA SER A 323 -0.78 13.31 -3.72
C SER A 323 -0.43 13.82 -2.32
N VAL A 324 -1.09 13.28 -1.28
CA VAL A 324 -0.83 13.64 0.12
C VAL A 324 0.43 12.95 0.64
N GLY A 325 0.64 11.68 0.27
CA GLY A 325 1.82 10.93 0.69
C GLY A 325 3.12 11.55 0.14
N ASP A 326 3.09 11.97 -1.13
CA ASP A 326 4.23 12.56 -1.83
C ASP A 326 4.54 13.98 -1.34
N SER A 327 3.60 14.66 -0.65
CA SER A 327 3.83 15.99 -0.05
C SER A 327 4.45 15.96 1.35
N LEU A 328 4.54 14.79 1.99
CA LEU A 328 5.05 14.63 3.35
C LEU A 328 6.51 14.20 3.35
N ASN A 329 7.31 14.75 4.26
CA ASN A 329 8.65 14.21 4.47
C ASN A 329 8.60 12.86 5.21
N TRP A 330 9.72 12.11 5.20
CA TRP A 330 9.75 10.76 5.77
C TRP A 330 9.42 10.71 7.27
N SER A 331 9.78 11.76 8.03
CA SER A 331 9.51 11.84 9.47
C SER A 331 8.03 12.07 9.75
N GLU A 332 7.38 12.96 9.01
CA GLU A 332 5.93 13.21 9.07
C GLU A 332 5.15 11.97 8.67
N TRP A 333 5.48 11.38 7.52
CA TRP A 333 4.85 10.16 7.03
C TRP A 333 4.96 9.03 8.04
N ARG A 334 6.16 8.82 8.61
CA ARG A 334 6.39 7.80 9.65
C ARG A 334 5.63 8.12 10.94
N SER A 335 5.52 9.39 11.34
CA SER A 335 4.75 9.76 12.52
C SER A 335 3.28 9.36 12.37
N VAL A 336 2.67 9.63 11.22
CA VAL A 336 1.28 9.25 10.93
C VAL A 336 1.13 7.73 10.75
N GLN A 337 1.88 7.13 9.83
CA GLN A 337 1.68 5.72 9.46
C GLN A 337 2.19 4.71 10.50
N SER A 338 3.09 5.14 11.40
CA SER A 338 3.56 4.30 12.51
C SER A 338 2.99 4.74 13.85
N ASN A 339 3.35 5.93 14.34
CA ASN A 339 3.02 6.31 15.73
C ASN A 339 1.51 6.47 15.91
N LEU A 340 0.87 7.27 15.06
CA LEU A 340 -0.58 7.44 15.08
C LEU A 340 -1.28 6.11 14.77
N GLY A 341 -0.76 5.32 13.83
CA GLY A 341 -1.25 3.97 13.54
C GLY A 341 -1.39 3.04 14.75
N TYR A 342 -0.37 2.98 15.63
CA TYR A 342 -0.46 2.21 16.88
C TYR A 342 -1.43 2.83 17.89
N ILE A 343 -1.56 4.16 17.94
CA ILE A 343 -2.56 4.84 18.77
C ILE A 343 -3.96 4.43 18.31
N VAL A 344 -4.24 4.44 17.01
CA VAL A 344 -5.53 4.00 16.46
C VAL A 344 -5.82 2.55 16.84
N LEU A 345 -4.83 1.65 16.76
CA LEU A 345 -5.00 0.25 17.15
C LEU A 345 -5.31 0.12 18.65
N ALA A 346 -4.62 0.89 19.50
CA ALA A 346 -4.85 0.91 20.93
C ALA A 346 -6.25 1.44 21.30
N VAL A 347 -6.68 2.55 20.71
CA VAL A 347 -8.02 3.12 20.92
C VAL A 347 -9.10 2.16 20.40
N SER A 348 -8.88 1.50 19.27
CA SER A 348 -9.80 0.48 18.73
C SER A 348 -9.94 -0.75 19.64
N ALA A 349 -8.81 -1.23 20.18
CA ALA A 349 -8.82 -2.30 21.17
C ALA A 349 -9.52 -1.88 22.47
N ALA A 350 -9.31 -0.63 22.92
CA ALA A 350 -9.99 -0.06 24.08
C ALA A 350 -11.50 0.04 23.87
N HIS A 351 -11.96 0.48 22.69
CA HIS A 351 -13.37 0.52 22.30
C HIS A 351 -14.03 -0.86 22.46
N ALA A 352 -13.44 -1.91 21.88
CA ALA A 352 -13.94 -3.28 21.98
C ALA A 352 -13.89 -3.83 23.42
N THR A 353 -12.88 -3.42 24.20
CA THR A 353 -12.69 -3.81 25.60
C THR A 353 -13.75 -3.21 26.50
N VAL A 354 -14.03 -1.91 26.40
CA VAL A 354 -15.10 -1.24 27.18
C VAL A 354 -16.46 -1.89 26.91
N MET A 355 -16.72 -2.29 25.67
CA MET A 355 -17.94 -3.02 25.31
C MET A 355 -18.02 -4.42 25.95
N GLY A 356 -16.89 -5.13 26.01
CA GLY A 356 -16.82 -6.55 26.35
C GLY A 356 -16.51 -6.89 27.80
N ALA A 357 -15.69 -6.09 28.50
CA ALA A 357 -15.00 -6.47 29.73
C ALA A 357 -15.92 -7.01 30.84
N GLN A 358 -17.02 -6.31 31.12
CA GLN A 358 -18.01 -6.78 32.12
C GLN A 358 -18.63 -8.13 31.75
N GLY A 359 -18.79 -8.40 30.46
CA GLY A 359 -19.32 -9.67 29.96
C GLY A 359 -18.30 -10.80 30.02
N TRP A 360 -17.01 -10.48 29.85
CA TRP A 360 -15.92 -11.46 29.95
C TRP A 360 -15.80 -12.00 31.37
N TYR A 361 -15.80 -11.11 32.36
CA TYR A 361 -15.75 -11.48 33.77
C TYR A 361 -16.92 -12.40 34.16
N LYS A 362 -18.14 -12.07 33.74
CA LYS A 362 -19.34 -12.87 34.04
C LYS A 362 -19.35 -14.26 33.40
N ARG A 363 -18.70 -14.44 32.25
CA ARG A 363 -18.64 -15.74 31.56
C ARG A 363 -17.61 -16.69 32.17
N GLY A 364 -16.50 -16.14 32.67
CA GLY A 364 -15.38 -16.93 33.18
C GLY A 364 -14.64 -17.73 32.11
N PHE A 365 -13.50 -18.33 32.51
CA PHE A 365 -12.73 -19.25 31.67
C PHE A 365 -13.34 -20.66 31.73
N PRO A 366 -13.42 -21.42 30.63
CA PRO A 366 -12.99 -21.12 29.25
C PRO A 366 -14.07 -20.45 28.38
N LYS A 367 -15.28 -20.21 28.92
CA LYS A 367 -16.44 -19.70 28.15
C LYS A 367 -16.25 -18.30 27.57
N VAL A 368 -15.27 -17.54 28.07
CA VAL A 368 -14.87 -16.23 27.54
C VAL A 368 -14.46 -16.26 26.06
N PHE A 369 -13.91 -17.37 25.55
CA PHE A 369 -13.55 -17.52 24.13
C PHE A 369 -14.75 -17.51 23.17
N PHE A 370 -15.96 -17.82 23.67
CA PHE A 370 -17.20 -17.68 22.89
C PHE A 370 -17.72 -16.22 22.86
N ALA A 371 -16.98 -15.25 23.41
CA ALA A 371 -17.32 -13.84 23.32
C ALA A 371 -16.62 -13.19 22.13
N VAL A 372 -17.42 -12.68 21.19
CA VAL A 372 -16.94 -11.96 19.99
C VAL A 372 -15.90 -10.89 20.33
N THR A 373 -16.23 -10.00 21.27
CA THR A 373 -15.35 -8.89 21.63
C THR A 373 -14.04 -9.33 22.27
N PHE A 374 -14.02 -10.49 22.96
CA PHE A 374 -12.79 -11.03 23.54
C PHE A 374 -11.87 -11.55 22.45
N LEU A 375 -12.41 -12.35 21.52
CA LEU A 375 -11.64 -12.92 20.41
C LEU A 375 -11.06 -11.82 19.51
N SER A 376 -11.82 -10.76 19.25
CA SER A 376 -11.37 -9.61 18.45
C SER A 376 -10.15 -8.87 19.00
N VAL A 377 -9.98 -8.82 20.32
CA VAL A 377 -8.90 -8.02 20.94
C VAL A 377 -7.62 -8.80 21.20
N LEU A 378 -7.63 -10.13 21.11
CA LEU A 378 -6.44 -10.96 21.37
C LEU A 378 -5.27 -10.59 20.45
N LEU A 379 -5.51 -10.50 19.14
CA LEU A 379 -4.49 -10.17 18.17
C LEU A 379 -3.99 -8.71 18.28
N PRO A 380 -4.88 -7.69 18.38
CA PRO A 380 -4.47 -6.32 18.71
C PRO A 380 -3.62 -6.22 19.98
N PHE A 381 -4.02 -6.87 21.07
CA PHE A 381 -3.25 -6.84 22.31
C PHE A 381 -1.89 -7.52 22.19
N LEU A 382 -1.80 -8.64 21.45
CA LEU A 382 -0.50 -9.26 21.14
C LEU A 382 0.42 -8.27 20.41
N VAL A 383 -0.08 -7.61 19.37
CA VAL A 383 0.69 -6.64 18.59
C VAL A 383 1.13 -5.45 19.45
N LEU A 384 0.25 -4.91 20.29
CA LEU A 384 0.55 -3.81 21.20
C LEU A 384 1.56 -4.22 22.28
N ALA A 385 1.44 -5.43 22.83
CA ALA A 385 2.39 -5.98 23.80
C ALA A 385 3.78 -6.17 23.19
N MET A 386 3.87 -6.71 21.97
CA MET A 386 5.13 -6.83 21.24
C MET A 386 5.73 -5.44 20.97
N LYS A 387 4.90 -4.48 20.51
CA LYS A 387 5.33 -3.10 20.27
C LYS A 387 5.88 -2.45 21.54
N LEU A 388 5.23 -2.64 22.68
CA LEU A 388 5.69 -2.15 23.97
C LEU A 388 7.04 -2.79 24.34
N ALA A 389 7.15 -4.12 24.26
CA ALA A 389 8.38 -4.85 24.54
C ALA A 389 9.58 -4.33 23.71
N PHE A 390 9.40 -4.13 22.39
CA PHE A 390 10.46 -3.61 21.52
C PHE A 390 10.72 -2.10 21.64
N SER A 391 9.89 -1.38 22.39
CA SER A 391 10.10 0.05 22.69
C SER A 391 10.87 0.25 24.00
N LEU A 392 10.90 -0.76 24.89
CA LEU A 392 11.61 -0.69 26.17
C LEU A 392 13.14 -0.76 26.01
N PRO A 393 13.92 -0.08 26.87
CA PRO A 393 15.37 0.15 26.72
C PRO A 393 16.26 -1.06 26.38
N PRO A 394 16.12 -2.26 26.98
CA PRO A 394 17.04 -3.36 26.67
C PRO A 394 16.91 -3.82 25.21
N LEU A 395 15.69 -3.92 24.70
CA LEU A 395 15.43 -4.36 23.32
C LEU A 395 15.54 -3.19 22.32
N SER A 396 15.05 -2.00 22.68
CA SER A 396 15.06 -0.84 21.80
C SER A 396 16.47 -0.33 21.54
N GLY A 397 17.34 -0.36 22.56
CA GLY A 397 18.76 -0.04 22.43
C GLY A 397 19.48 -0.99 21.49
N TYR A 398 19.26 -2.30 21.64
CA TYR A 398 19.86 -3.35 20.82
C TYR A 398 19.38 -3.30 19.36
N LEU A 399 18.06 -3.16 19.14
CA LEU A 399 17.49 -2.96 17.80
C LEU A 399 18.03 -1.71 17.12
N ARG A 400 18.23 -0.62 17.87
CA ARG A 400 18.82 0.61 17.34
C ARG A 400 20.26 0.41 16.89
N LYS A 401 21.07 -0.37 17.62
CA LYS A 401 22.42 -0.75 17.19
C LYS A 401 22.39 -1.52 15.86
N ILE A 402 21.57 -2.57 15.77
CA ILE A 402 21.43 -3.37 14.53
C ILE A 402 20.99 -2.50 13.35
N ARG A 403 19.99 -1.62 13.55
CA ARG A 403 19.48 -0.74 12.49
C ARG A 403 20.51 0.30 12.03
N ARG A 404 21.42 0.72 12.93
CA ARG A 404 22.58 1.57 12.61
C ARG A 404 23.72 0.82 11.93
N GLY A 405 23.66 -0.51 11.81
CA GLY A 405 24.65 -1.33 11.11
C GLY A 405 25.59 -2.11 12.03
N TRP A 406 25.29 -2.21 13.33
CA TRP A 406 26.02 -3.12 14.22
C TRP A 406 25.66 -4.58 13.92
N GLU A 407 26.66 -5.45 13.94
CA GLU A 407 26.51 -6.89 13.73
C GLU A 407 26.97 -7.66 14.98
N ARG A 408 26.23 -8.71 15.34
CA ARG A 408 26.65 -9.64 16.41
C ARG A 408 27.80 -10.50 15.90
N GLU A 409 28.80 -10.74 16.74
CA GLU A 409 29.86 -11.73 16.43
C GLU A 409 29.24 -13.10 16.11
N GLY A 410 29.69 -13.71 15.01
CA GLY A 410 29.07 -14.95 14.50
C GLY A 410 27.65 -14.78 13.96
N ALA A 411 27.25 -13.56 13.57
CA ALA A 411 25.99 -13.34 12.89
C ALA A 411 25.86 -14.31 11.71
N ARG A 412 24.71 -15.00 11.63
CA ARG A 412 24.44 -15.95 10.56
C ARG A 412 24.24 -15.17 9.26
N TYR A 413 25.33 -14.89 8.55
CA TYR A 413 25.29 -14.59 7.13
C TYR A 413 24.55 -15.75 6.46
N GLY A 414 23.47 -15.44 5.73
CA GLY A 414 22.83 -16.48 4.92
C GLY A 414 23.84 -16.98 3.91
N ASP A 415 23.84 -18.29 3.64
CA ASP A 415 24.70 -18.90 2.63
C ASP A 415 24.65 -18.06 1.34
N LEU A 416 25.76 -17.40 1.02
CA LEU A 416 26.04 -16.95 -0.33
C LEU A 416 26.51 -18.19 -1.08
N GLU A 417 25.58 -19.07 -1.42
CA GLU A 417 25.87 -20.11 -2.42
C GLU A 417 26.13 -19.40 -3.76
N GLY A 418 27.42 -19.25 -4.08
CA GLY A 418 27.88 -18.78 -5.38
C GLY A 418 29.16 -17.94 -5.35
N GLY A 419 30.30 -18.54 -4.95
CA GLY A 419 31.62 -18.09 -5.42
C GLY A 419 32.61 -17.63 -4.36
N GLY A 420 33.56 -18.52 -4.04
CA GLY A 420 35.00 -18.28 -3.84
C GLY A 420 35.48 -17.15 -2.92
N ASN A 421 36.19 -17.53 -1.85
CA ASN A 421 37.25 -16.78 -1.15
C ASN A 421 37.21 -15.25 -1.25
N GLY A 422 36.55 -14.61 -0.29
CA GLY A 422 36.61 -13.17 -0.06
C GLY A 422 36.90 -12.85 1.41
N GLN A 423 38.01 -13.37 1.94
CA GLN A 423 38.61 -12.80 3.15
C GLN A 423 39.13 -11.40 2.82
N GLN A 424 38.64 -10.39 3.55
CA GLN A 424 39.24 -9.06 3.69
C GLN A 424 39.73 -8.37 2.41
N ALA A 425 38.84 -7.60 1.77
CA ALA A 425 39.23 -6.59 0.79
C ALA A 425 38.43 -5.30 0.96
N TYR A 426 38.55 -4.66 2.13
CA TYR A 426 38.40 -3.22 2.23
C TYR A 426 39.52 -2.71 3.16
N CYS A 427 40.28 -1.74 2.64
CA CYS A 427 41.44 -1.09 3.24
C CYS A 427 42.78 -1.84 3.14
N ASN A 428 43.45 -1.70 2.00
CA ASN A 428 44.91 -1.58 1.92
C ASN A 428 45.28 -0.89 0.59
N LEU A 429 45.57 0.41 0.66
CA LEU A 429 46.36 1.13 -0.35
C LEU A 429 47.80 1.21 0.18
N PRO A 430 48.84 0.91 -0.62
CA PRO A 430 50.21 0.93 -0.12
C PRO A 430 50.86 2.30 -0.25
N GLY A 431 51.37 2.80 0.87
CA GLY A 431 52.71 3.42 0.98
C GLY A 431 52.87 4.90 0.64
N SER A 432 53.02 5.73 1.67
CA SER A 432 54.21 6.57 1.81
C SER A 432 54.47 6.93 3.28
N SER A 433 55.68 6.61 3.70
CA SER A 433 56.35 6.87 4.98
C SER A 433 56.28 8.31 5.49
N GLY A 434 56.17 8.48 6.82
CA GLY A 434 56.74 9.64 7.51
C GLY A 434 56.04 10.09 8.79
N GLY A 435 56.72 9.92 9.92
CA GLY A 435 56.77 10.94 10.97
C GLY A 435 55.65 10.97 12.03
N ALA A 436 56.03 10.62 13.26
CA ALA A 436 55.25 10.81 14.48
C ALA A 436 54.95 12.30 14.80
N ARG A 437 53.80 12.58 15.43
CA ARG A 437 53.66 13.49 16.59
C ARG A 437 52.24 13.50 17.17
N GLN A 438 52.19 13.57 18.50
CA GLN A 438 51.03 13.86 19.34
C GLN A 438 50.43 15.25 19.05
N GLY A 439 49.12 15.41 19.26
CA GLY A 439 48.48 16.72 19.33
C GLY A 439 46.97 16.65 19.57
N ASN A 440 46.54 17.18 20.72
CA ASN A 440 45.15 17.54 21.06
C ASN A 440 44.53 18.50 20.04
N GLY A 441 43.20 18.56 20.01
CA GLY A 441 42.45 19.80 19.79
C GLY A 441 41.58 19.85 18.54
N ASP A 442 40.32 20.20 18.80
CA ASP A 442 39.28 20.75 17.93
C ASP A 442 39.68 21.26 16.54
N CYS A 443 38.84 20.93 15.54
CA CYS A 443 38.50 21.86 14.46
C CYS A 443 37.12 21.55 13.87
N CYS A 444 36.24 22.54 13.95
CA CYS A 444 35.04 22.71 13.12
C CYS A 444 35.39 22.84 11.62
N GLY A 445 34.40 22.55 10.77
CA GLY A 445 34.25 23.13 9.44
C GLY A 445 34.83 22.31 8.29
N ASP A 446 33.96 21.73 7.45
CA ASP A 446 33.75 22.33 6.13
C ASP A 446 32.50 21.75 5.45
N ASN A 447 31.69 22.68 4.95
CA ASN A 447 30.50 22.46 4.14
C ASN A 447 30.91 21.99 2.74
N ILE A 448 30.16 21.02 2.19
CA ILE A 448 30.11 20.81 0.74
C ILE A 448 28.70 21.21 0.29
N GLU A 449 28.64 22.37 -0.35
CA GLU A 449 27.52 22.85 -1.16
C GLU A 449 27.28 21.88 -2.32
N LEU A 450 26.02 21.45 -2.49
CA LEU A 450 25.53 20.90 -3.74
C LEU A 450 24.76 22.00 -4.47
N GLU A 451 25.41 22.51 -5.50
CA GLU A 451 24.93 23.48 -6.48
C GLU A 451 23.53 23.11 -7.00
N LYS A 452 22.58 24.00 -6.75
CA LYS A 452 21.33 24.12 -7.52
C LYS A 452 21.57 25.16 -8.60
N SER A 453 21.71 24.77 -9.87
CA SER A 453 21.55 25.72 -10.97
C SER A 453 20.05 25.82 -11.32
N GLY A 454 19.45 26.95 -10.97
CA GLY A 454 18.15 27.36 -11.50
C GLY A 454 18.28 28.00 -12.88
N SER A 455 17.17 28.02 -13.60
CA SER A 455 16.85 29.11 -14.52
C SER A 455 15.44 29.58 -14.16
N GLY A 456 15.37 30.78 -13.58
CA GLY A 456 14.13 31.52 -13.41
C GLY A 456 14.02 32.54 -14.53
N ALA A 457 12.81 32.73 -15.04
CA ALA A 457 12.41 33.96 -15.69
C ALA A 457 11.24 34.53 -14.88
N ALA A 458 11.50 35.64 -14.21
CA ALA A 458 10.50 36.46 -13.57
C ALA A 458 9.87 37.41 -14.61
N PHE A 459 8.55 37.57 -14.56
CA PHE A 459 7.91 38.84 -14.90
C PHE A 459 6.80 39.10 -13.88
N GLY A 460 6.92 40.24 -13.21
CA GLY A 460 6.00 40.69 -12.17
C GLY A 460 4.76 41.38 -12.75
N GLY A 461 3.63 41.05 -12.14
CA GLY A 461 2.60 41.97 -11.67
C GLY A 461 1.81 42.82 -12.67
N ASN A 462 0.50 42.54 -12.78
CA ASN A 462 -0.48 43.52 -12.30
C ASN A 462 -1.84 42.89 -11.96
N LYS A 463 -2.55 43.58 -11.06
CA LYS A 463 -3.81 43.25 -10.40
C LYS A 463 -5.04 43.30 -11.33
N ASN A 464 -6.05 42.51 -10.94
CA ASN A 464 -7.51 42.56 -11.22
C ASN A 464 -7.97 41.18 -11.74
N ALA A 465 -9.14 40.63 -11.45
CA ALA A 465 -10.20 40.84 -10.48
C ALA A 465 -11.13 39.61 -10.61
N GLN A 466 -11.86 39.30 -9.54
CA GLN A 466 -13.18 38.62 -9.53
C GLN A 466 -13.32 37.15 -10.01
N VAL A 467 -13.51 36.28 -9.01
CA VAL A 467 -14.64 35.33 -8.83
C VAL A 467 -15.70 35.34 -9.95
N THR A 468 -16.01 34.18 -10.55
CA THR A 468 -17.38 33.60 -10.58
C THR A 468 -17.44 32.15 -11.12
N PHE A 469 -18.17 31.33 -10.34
CA PHE A 469 -18.70 29.96 -10.51
C PHE A 469 -17.75 28.76 -10.67
#